data_AF-A0A2G9Q047-F1
#
_entry.id   AF-A0A2G9Q047-F1
#
_cell.length_a   1.000
_cell.length_b   1.000
_cell.length_c   1.000
_cell.angle_alpha   90.00
_cell.angle_beta   90.00
_cell.angle_gamma   90.00
#
_symmetry.space_group_name_H-M   'P 1'
#
loop_
_entity.id
_entity.type
_entity.pdbx_description
1 polymer ?
#
loop_
_entity_poly.entity_id
_entity_poly.type
_entity_poly.pdbx_seq_one_letter_code
_entity_poly.pdbx_strand_id
1 'polypeptide(L)'
;MIGRNIFILIFFLIGIGAVYNLYLDDILEKINKETEMVFVEGNHTLRGPEQKGLFGMDSIMDRQMGSMKYTIKPVASYALEGIIVTKTKYSDRWAWLAPYDLGIAWGKITEKNHSKNIRYTTPYRATYFTYSGGPLSVKEIFTMASNNHIIAANITIERQVAALKVGDVILLKGYLVDVDGKADNSAYRYWHTSLRRDDQGDGACEVFYVESVEMIKY
;
A
#
# COMPACT_ATOMS: atom_id res chain seq x y z
N MET A 1 33.75 9.20 -18.47
CA MET A 1 33.64 8.48 -17.17
C MET A 1 33.25 9.55 -16.16
N ILE A 2 32.02 9.71 -15.65
CA ILE A 2 30.92 8.84 -15.21
C ILE A 2 29.64 9.62 -15.61
N GLY A 3 28.55 9.12 -16.18
CA GLY A 3 27.97 7.78 -16.18
C GLY A 3 26.49 7.86 -15.76
N ARG A 4 25.64 8.38 -16.66
CA ARG A 4 24.17 8.16 -16.79
C ARG A 4 23.22 8.75 -15.73
N ASN A 5 22.62 9.89 -16.10
CA ASN A 5 21.18 10.18 -16.13
C ASN A 5 20.29 9.42 -15.13
N ILE A 6 20.14 9.98 -13.93
CA ILE A 6 18.98 9.75 -13.06
C ILE A 6 17.95 10.84 -13.43
N PHE A 7 17.07 10.49 -14.35
CA PHE A 7 15.87 11.26 -14.75
C PHE A 7 14.82 10.15 -15.02
N ILE A 8 13.62 10.11 -14.44
CA ILE A 8 12.74 11.15 -13.91
C ILE A 8 11.86 10.53 -12.82
N LEU A 9 11.71 11.24 -11.69
CA LEU A 9 10.62 11.06 -10.72
C LEU A 9 9.35 11.69 -11.33
N ILE A 10 8.36 10.87 -11.73
CA ILE A 10 7.06 11.33 -12.25
C ILE A 10 5.99 10.74 -11.32
N PHE A 11 5.55 11.38 -10.23
CA PHE A 11 4.78 12.62 -10.00
C PHE A 11 3.33 12.29 -9.60
N PHE A 12 2.88 12.82 -8.45
CA PHE A 12 1.70 13.69 -8.25
C PHE A 12 1.96 14.44 -6.92
N LEU A 13 1.99 15.78 -6.84
CA LEU A 13 0.86 16.70 -6.96
C LEU A 13 1.31 18.14 -7.30
N ILE A 14 0.41 18.89 -7.93
CA ILE A 14 0.51 20.34 -8.20
C ILE A 14 0.33 21.11 -6.88
N GLY A 15 1.29 21.99 -6.53
CA GLY A 15 1.09 23.05 -5.53
C GLY A 15 2.32 23.44 -4.69
N ILE A 16 2.99 24.55 -5.07
CA ILE A 16 3.97 25.34 -4.29
C ILE A 16 5.41 24.76 -4.21
N GLY A 17 6.26 25.16 -5.16
CA GLY A 17 7.58 24.58 -5.47
C GLY A 17 8.75 24.78 -4.50
N ALA A 18 8.57 25.37 -3.31
CA ALA A 18 9.68 25.55 -2.34
C ALA A 18 9.77 24.43 -1.29
N VAL A 19 8.62 23.86 -0.90
CA VAL A 19 8.55 22.69 -0.01
C VAL A 19 9.02 21.41 -0.74
N TYR A 20 8.93 21.43 -2.08
CA TYR A 20 9.21 20.32 -2.98
C TYR A 20 10.63 19.77 -2.91
N ASN A 21 11.66 20.63 -2.86
CA ASN A 21 13.05 20.19 -2.86
C ASN A 21 13.49 19.53 -1.54
N LEU A 22 13.05 20.06 -0.40
CA LEU A 22 13.34 19.45 0.91
C LEU A 22 12.65 18.09 1.08
N TYR A 23 11.44 17.94 0.53
CA TYR A 23 10.71 16.66 0.54
C TYR A 23 11.35 15.60 -0.36
N LEU A 24 11.80 16.01 -1.54
CA LEU A 24 12.53 15.14 -2.47
C LEU A 24 13.80 14.58 -1.84
N ASP A 25 14.59 15.43 -1.18
CA ASP A 25 15.86 15.03 -0.59
C ASP A 25 15.66 14.03 0.56
N ASP A 26 14.68 14.24 1.46
CA ASP A 26 14.35 13.27 2.53
C ASP A 26 13.82 11.94 1.97
N ILE A 27 13.01 11.98 0.91
CA ILE A 27 12.54 10.77 0.23
C ILE A 27 13.74 10.03 -0.36
N LEU A 28 14.59 10.70 -1.12
CA LEU A 28 15.78 10.13 -1.77
C LEU A 28 16.79 9.56 -0.76
N GLU A 29 16.96 10.21 0.39
CA GLU A 29 17.80 9.69 1.48
C GLU A 29 17.24 8.38 2.06
N LYS A 30 15.91 8.27 2.23
CA LYS A 30 15.25 7.04 2.67
C LYS A 30 15.32 5.92 1.63
N ILE A 31 15.20 6.24 0.33
CA ILE A 31 15.37 5.26 -0.77
C ILE A 31 16.75 4.61 -0.71
N ASN A 32 17.79 5.36 -0.40
CA ASN A 32 19.16 4.85 -0.37
C ASN A 32 19.46 3.95 0.84
N LYS A 33 18.60 3.90 1.87
CA LYS A 33 18.84 3.13 3.10
C LYS A 33 18.15 1.76 3.17
N GLU A 34 17.07 1.56 2.43
CA GLU A 34 16.28 0.33 2.48
C GLU A 34 16.21 -0.32 1.10
N THR A 35 17.13 -1.23 0.77
CA THR A 35 16.89 -2.16 -0.36
C THR A 35 17.83 -3.36 -0.36
N GLU A 36 17.41 -4.43 0.32
CA GLU A 36 17.68 -5.79 -0.16
C GLU A 36 16.35 -6.35 -0.67
N MET A 37 16.27 -6.59 -1.99
CA MET A 37 15.09 -7.17 -2.59
C MET A 37 15.12 -8.69 -2.49
N VAL A 38 13.98 -9.26 -2.13
CA VAL A 38 13.76 -10.71 -2.18
C VAL A 38 13.19 -11.04 -3.56
N PHE A 39 13.76 -12.06 -4.18
CA PHE A 39 13.37 -12.57 -5.49
C PHE A 39 12.28 -13.63 -5.33
N VAL A 40 11.27 -13.61 -6.20
CA VAL A 40 10.44 -14.78 -6.44
C VAL A 40 10.97 -15.47 -7.69
N GLU A 41 11.52 -16.67 -7.55
CA GLU A 41 11.77 -17.57 -8.68
C GLU A 41 10.47 -18.34 -8.97
N GLY A 42 9.94 -18.25 -10.19
CA GLY A 42 8.83 -19.13 -10.58
C GLY A 42 7.89 -18.55 -11.64
N ASN A 43 7.15 -19.45 -12.26
CA ASN A 43 6.20 -19.21 -13.35
C ASN A 43 4.78 -18.92 -12.81
N HIS A 44 4.71 -18.12 -11.73
CA HIS A 44 3.46 -17.85 -11.01
C HIS A 44 2.89 -16.50 -11.41
N THR A 45 1.71 -16.51 -12.03
CA THR A 45 0.95 -15.29 -12.31
C THR A 45 0.26 -14.84 -11.03
N LEU A 46 0.96 -14.08 -10.19
CA LEU A 46 0.34 -13.30 -9.10
C LEU A 46 -0.72 -12.40 -9.73
N ARG A 47 -2.00 -12.73 -9.51
CA ARG A 47 -3.12 -12.19 -10.30
C ARG A 47 -3.47 -10.74 -9.96
N GLY A 48 -2.91 -10.22 -8.87
CA GLY A 48 -3.23 -8.91 -8.35
C GLY A 48 -4.59 -8.89 -7.66
N PRO A 49 -5.19 -7.70 -7.54
CA PRO A 49 -6.41 -7.53 -6.79
C PRO A 49 -7.66 -8.03 -7.51
N GLU A 50 -8.50 -8.78 -6.81
CA GLU A 50 -9.89 -9.03 -7.17
C GLU A 50 -10.81 -8.12 -6.31
N GLN A 51 -11.65 -7.32 -6.98
CA GLN A 51 -12.65 -6.49 -6.32
C GLN A 51 -14.06 -6.89 -6.77
N LYS A 52 -15.01 -6.99 -5.83
CA LYS A 52 -16.43 -7.21 -6.17
C LYS A 52 -17.29 -6.28 -5.32
N GLY A 53 -18.30 -5.67 -5.95
CA GLY A 53 -19.26 -4.81 -5.26
C GLY A 53 -20.04 -5.57 -4.20
N LEU A 54 -20.38 -4.88 -3.11
CA LEU A 54 -21.14 -5.43 -2.00
C LEU A 54 -22.64 -5.24 -2.26
N PHE A 55 -23.28 -6.22 -2.88
CA PHE A 55 -24.72 -6.20 -3.07
C PHE A 55 -25.43 -6.60 -1.76
N GLY A 56 -26.10 -5.65 -1.11
CA GLY A 56 -26.97 -5.91 0.06
C GLY A 56 -26.24 -6.13 1.39
N MET A 57 -25.01 -5.63 1.54
CA MET A 57 -24.21 -5.80 2.75
C MET A 57 -23.98 -4.45 3.45
N ASP A 58 -24.90 -4.06 4.32
CA ASP A 58 -24.80 -2.84 5.15
C ASP A 58 -24.04 -3.11 6.47
N SER A 59 -23.01 -3.95 6.43
CA SER A 59 -22.27 -4.32 7.64
C SER A 59 -21.33 -3.19 8.07
N ILE A 60 -21.90 -2.23 8.79
CA ILE A 60 -21.16 -1.18 9.48
C ILE A 60 -20.38 -1.80 10.64
N MET A 61 -19.08 -1.54 10.71
CA MET A 61 -18.21 -1.97 11.79
C MET A 61 -17.77 -0.77 12.61
N ASP A 62 -18.11 -0.74 13.90
CA ASP A 62 -17.68 0.33 14.80
C ASP A 62 -16.41 -0.04 15.58
N ARG A 63 -15.51 0.93 15.72
CA ARG A 63 -14.30 0.88 16.56
C ARG A 63 -14.24 2.11 17.45
N GLN A 64 -13.66 1.98 18.64
CA GLN A 64 -13.51 3.11 19.57
C GLN A 64 -12.08 3.21 20.09
N MET A 65 -11.57 4.43 20.20
CA MET A 65 -10.30 4.76 20.86
C MET A 65 -10.49 6.00 21.75
N GLY A 66 -10.51 5.81 23.07
CA GLY A 66 -10.85 6.91 23.99
C GLY A 66 -12.22 7.50 23.64
N SER A 67 -12.28 8.80 23.38
CA SER A 67 -13.50 9.51 22.94
C SER A 67 -13.76 9.47 21.43
N MET A 68 -12.82 8.98 20.62
CA MET A 68 -13.02 8.84 19.17
C MET A 68 -13.79 7.55 18.86
N LYS A 69 -14.91 7.68 18.17
CA LYS A 69 -15.67 6.58 17.56
C LYS A 69 -15.41 6.57 16.06
N TYR A 70 -15.10 5.42 15.50
CA TYR A 70 -14.84 5.21 14.09
C TYR A 70 -15.88 4.26 13.54
N THR A 71 -16.54 4.68 12.47
CA THR A 71 -17.46 3.88 11.69
C THR A 71 -16.75 3.46 10.42
N ILE A 72 -16.58 2.15 10.26
CA ILE A 72 -15.91 1.52 9.12
C ILE A 72 -17.01 0.94 8.21
N LYS A 73 -17.02 1.37 6.95
CA LYS A 73 -18.02 1.03 5.95
C LYS A 73 -17.37 0.26 4.81
N PRO A 74 -17.63 -1.04 4.68
CA PRO A 74 -17.23 -1.81 3.51
C PRO A 74 -17.83 -1.24 2.23
N VAL A 75 -17.00 -1.14 1.18
CA VAL A 75 -17.42 -0.67 -0.15
C VAL A 75 -17.19 -1.70 -1.25
N ALA A 76 -16.24 -2.62 -1.06
CA ALA A 76 -15.99 -3.74 -1.96
C ALA A 76 -15.37 -4.92 -1.21
N SER A 77 -15.70 -6.17 -1.57
CA SER A 77 -14.88 -7.32 -1.16
C SER A 77 -13.57 -7.26 -1.90
N TYR A 78 -12.47 -7.55 -1.21
CA TYR A 78 -11.12 -7.41 -1.73
C TYR A 78 -10.27 -8.63 -1.43
N ALA A 79 -9.61 -9.16 -2.46
CA ALA A 79 -8.59 -10.18 -2.33
C ALA A 79 -7.35 -9.74 -3.10
N LEU A 80 -6.18 -9.81 -2.48
CA LEU A 80 -4.93 -9.37 -3.09
C LEU A 80 -3.85 -10.42 -2.90
N GLU A 81 -3.42 -11.00 -4.02
CA GLU A 81 -2.28 -11.91 -4.10
C GLU A 81 -1.05 -11.17 -4.66
N GLY A 82 0.07 -11.19 -3.94
CA GLY A 82 1.29 -10.51 -4.37
C GLY A 82 2.47 -10.67 -3.42
N ILE A 83 3.61 -10.11 -3.82
CA ILE A 83 4.82 -10.01 -3.01
C ILE A 83 4.85 -8.68 -2.25
N ILE A 84 5.22 -8.74 -0.98
CA ILE A 84 5.46 -7.53 -0.18
C ILE A 84 6.77 -6.89 -0.64
N VAL A 85 6.69 -5.70 -1.23
CA VAL A 85 7.86 -4.91 -1.66
C VAL A 85 8.25 -3.84 -0.66
N THR A 86 7.32 -3.39 0.19
CA THR A 86 7.59 -2.51 1.31
C THR A 86 6.69 -2.87 2.50
N LYS A 87 7.19 -2.63 3.71
CA LYS A 87 6.39 -2.74 4.93
C LYS A 87 6.83 -1.68 5.91
N THR A 88 5.91 -0.83 6.34
CA THR A 88 6.19 0.22 7.31
C THR A 88 5.23 0.13 8.49
N LYS A 89 5.77 0.24 9.70
CA LYS A 89 4.98 0.40 10.92
C LYS A 89 4.93 1.88 11.29
N TYR A 90 3.74 2.38 11.60
CA TYR A 90 3.53 3.77 11.97
C TYR A 90 3.16 3.90 13.45
N SER A 91 3.38 5.10 13.99
CA SER A 91 2.94 5.53 15.33
C SER A 91 2.18 6.87 15.27
N ASP A 92 1.67 7.21 14.09
CA ASP A 92 0.94 8.45 13.86
C ASP A 92 -0.52 8.38 14.35
N ARG A 93 -1.28 9.43 14.04
CA ARG A 93 -2.68 9.58 14.45
C ARG A 93 -3.64 8.50 13.92
N TRP A 94 -3.23 7.70 12.94
CA TRP A 94 -4.01 6.62 12.34
C TRP A 94 -3.49 5.23 12.74
N ALA A 95 -2.28 5.16 13.34
CA ALA A 95 -1.61 3.92 13.69
C ALA A 95 -2.39 3.02 14.65
N TRP A 96 -3.28 3.57 15.47
CA TRP A 96 -4.19 2.75 16.28
C TRP A 96 -5.13 1.89 15.43
N LEU A 97 -5.62 2.43 14.32
CA LEU A 97 -6.58 1.74 13.45
C LEU A 97 -5.86 0.94 12.37
N ALA A 98 -4.84 1.54 11.74
CA ALA A 98 -4.00 0.91 10.73
C ALA A 98 -2.51 1.07 11.08
N PRO A 99 -1.95 0.19 11.94
CA PRO A 99 -0.56 0.31 12.37
C PRO A 99 0.47 -0.01 11.28
N TYR A 100 0.07 -0.72 10.23
CA TYR A 100 0.95 -1.19 9.16
C TYR A 100 0.44 -0.75 7.79
N ASP A 101 1.38 -0.34 6.93
CA ASP A 101 1.15 -0.27 5.49
C ASP A 101 2.02 -1.30 4.79
N LEU A 102 1.46 -1.90 3.73
CA LEU A 102 2.13 -2.86 2.86
C LEU A 102 2.11 -2.36 1.42
N GLY A 103 3.29 -2.18 0.84
CA GLY A 103 3.43 -2.10 -0.62
C GLY A 103 3.45 -3.52 -1.17
N ILE A 104 2.50 -3.82 -2.05
CA ILE A 104 2.33 -5.15 -2.63
C ILE A 104 2.45 -5.04 -4.15
N ALA A 105 3.28 -5.90 -4.75
CA ALA A 105 3.48 -5.99 -6.19
C ALA A 105 3.00 -7.35 -6.72
N TRP A 106 2.54 -7.39 -7.96
CA TRP A 106 2.03 -8.60 -8.62
C TRP A 106 2.32 -8.57 -10.13
N GLY A 107 1.98 -9.63 -10.85
CA GLY A 107 2.24 -9.73 -12.28
C GLY A 107 3.73 -9.62 -12.65
N LYS A 108 4.00 -9.09 -13.86
CA LYS A 108 5.33 -9.11 -14.48
C LYS A 108 6.41 -8.37 -13.67
N ILE A 109 6.05 -7.35 -12.89
CA ILE A 109 7.06 -6.58 -12.12
C ILE A 109 7.70 -7.40 -11.00
N THR A 110 7.14 -8.56 -10.67
CA THR A 110 7.68 -9.48 -9.66
C THR A 110 8.73 -10.44 -10.22
N GLU A 111 8.78 -10.60 -11.55
CA GLU A 111 9.77 -11.45 -12.20
C GLU A 111 11.17 -10.84 -12.09
N LYS A 112 12.18 -11.69 -11.82
CA LYS A 112 13.59 -11.29 -11.61
C LYS A 112 14.16 -10.35 -12.69
N ASN A 113 13.76 -10.54 -13.95
CA ASN A 113 14.24 -9.73 -15.07
C ASN A 113 13.69 -8.31 -15.08
N HIS A 114 12.55 -8.08 -14.43
CA HIS A 114 11.89 -6.78 -14.32
C HIS A 114 12.16 -6.13 -12.97
N SER A 115 11.99 -6.88 -11.88
CA SER A 115 12.09 -6.37 -10.51
C SER A 115 13.44 -5.71 -10.22
N LYS A 116 14.55 -6.26 -10.73
CA LYS A 116 15.91 -5.72 -10.50
C LYS A 116 16.08 -4.25 -10.87
N ASN A 117 15.25 -3.71 -11.76
CA ASN A 117 15.28 -2.32 -12.22
C ASN A 117 14.34 -1.40 -11.44
N ILE A 118 13.58 -1.93 -10.48
CA ILE A 118 12.62 -1.19 -9.66
C ILE A 118 13.14 -1.15 -8.23
N ARG A 119 12.95 -0.02 -7.55
CA ARG A 119 13.23 0.15 -6.12
C ARG A 119 12.02 0.80 -5.48
N TYR A 120 11.53 0.26 -4.38
CA TYR A 120 10.32 0.73 -3.71
C TYR A 120 10.64 1.40 -2.38
N THR A 121 9.83 2.37 -1.98
CA THR A 121 9.88 3.02 -0.66
C THR A 121 8.51 3.40 -0.14
N THR A 122 8.38 3.63 1.17
CA THR A 122 7.10 3.97 1.82
C THR A 122 7.13 5.22 2.72
N PRO A 123 7.59 6.39 2.23
CA PRO A 123 7.40 7.63 2.98
C PRO A 123 5.91 7.99 3.11
N TYR A 124 5.54 8.57 4.26
CA TYR A 124 4.22 9.20 4.50
C TYR A 124 2.98 8.34 4.18
N ARG A 125 3.02 7.04 4.48
CA ARG A 125 1.91 6.11 4.19
C ARG A 125 1.58 5.96 2.70
N ALA A 126 2.56 6.05 1.82
CA ALA A 126 2.35 5.77 0.40
C ALA A 126 3.54 5.01 -0.17
N THR A 127 3.29 4.02 -1.04
CA THR A 127 4.35 3.28 -1.74
C THR A 127 4.77 4.01 -3.00
N TYR A 128 6.06 4.32 -3.10
CA TYR A 128 6.71 4.94 -4.25
C TYR A 128 7.65 3.94 -4.90
N PHE A 129 7.99 4.18 -6.17
CA PHE A 129 9.05 3.45 -6.83
C PHE A 129 9.93 4.35 -7.69
N THR A 130 11.18 3.93 -7.88
CA THR A 130 12.05 4.42 -8.93
C THR A 130 12.30 3.31 -9.94
N TYR A 131 12.48 3.68 -11.20
CA TYR A 131 12.66 2.74 -12.31
C TYR A 131 13.85 3.16 -13.16
N SER A 132 14.88 2.30 -13.24
CA SER A 132 16.10 2.56 -14.01
C SER A 132 16.00 2.20 -15.50
N GLY A 133 14.80 1.86 -15.97
CA GLY A 133 14.50 1.47 -17.34
C GLY A 133 14.45 -0.03 -17.55
N GLY A 134 13.96 -0.45 -18.71
CA GLY A 134 13.70 -1.86 -19.03
C GLY A 134 12.54 -2.03 -20.00
N PRO A 135 12.08 -3.28 -20.20
CA PRO A 135 11.07 -3.59 -21.21
C PRO A 135 9.63 -3.20 -20.80
N LEU A 136 9.37 -2.91 -19.52
CA LEU A 136 8.06 -2.44 -19.05
C LEU A 136 7.99 -0.92 -19.13
N SER A 137 6.83 -0.41 -19.53
CA SER A 137 6.52 1.01 -19.38
C SER A 137 6.22 1.38 -17.93
N VAL A 138 6.44 2.64 -17.57
CA VAL A 138 6.07 3.18 -16.26
C VAL A 138 4.58 2.95 -15.96
N LYS A 139 3.71 3.11 -16.98
CA LYS A 139 2.26 2.86 -16.86
C LYS A 139 1.96 1.41 -16.48
N GLU A 140 2.62 0.45 -17.10
CA GLU A 140 2.46 -0.97 -16.75
C GLU A 140 2.88 -1.23 -15.30
N ILE A 141 4.01 -0.67 -14.86
CA ILE A 141 4.49 -0.82 -13.48
C ILE A 141 3.46 -0.28 -12.48
N PHE A 142 2.89 0.90 -12.76
CA PHE A 142 1.86 1.51 -11.91
C PHE A 142 0.62 0.62 -11.71
N THR A 143 0.20 -0.12 -12.74
CA THR A 143 -0.97 -1.00 -12.63
C THR A 143 -0.72 -2.32 -11.90
N MET A 144 0.53 -2.58 -11.51
CA MET A 144 0.98 -3.86 -10.97
C MET A 144 1.53 -3.76 -9.54
N ALA A 145 1.40 -2.62 -8.88
CA ALA A 145 1.74 -2.43 -7.47
C ALA A 145 0.73 -1.51 -6.79
N SER A 146 0.56 -1.68 -5.47
CA SER A 146 -0.23 -0.75 -4.68
C SER A 146 0.19 -0.65 -3.22
N ASN A 147 -0.20 0.45 -2.58
CA ASN A 147 -0.07 0.64 -1.15
C ASN A 147 -1.38 0.28 -0.44
N ASN A 148 -1.28 -0.56 0.59
CA ASN A 148 -2.42 -1.06 1.33
C ASN A 148 -2.28 -0.67 2.81
N HIS A 149 -3.17 0.18 3.30
CA HIS A 149 -3.27 0.53 4.72
C HIS A 149 -4.04 -0.56 5.45
N ILE A 150 -3.38 -1.28 6.35
CA ILE A 150 -3.93 -2.50 6.91
C ILE A 150 -4.69 -2.23 8.20
N ILE A 151 -6.01 -2.35 8.15
CA ILE A 151 -6.89 -2.40 9.32
C ILE A 151 -7.14 -3.88 9.64
N ALA A 152 -6.57 -4.38 10.74
CA ALA A 152 -6.77 -5.77 11.14
C ALA A 152 -8.17 -6.01 11.72
N ALA A 153 -8.85 -7.08 11.28
CA ALA A 153 -10.17 -7.43 11.80
C ALA A 153 -10.16 -7.81 13.28
N ASN A 154 -9.04 -8.33 13.77
CA ASN A 154 -8.82 -8.69 15.17
C ASN A 154 -7.32 -8.80 15.47
N ILE A 155 -6.99 -9.01 16.75
CA ILE A 155 -5.60 -9.11 17.23
C ILE A 155 -4.82 -10.28 16.61
N THR A 156 -5.49 -11.36 16.20
CA THR A 156 -4.83 -12.49 15.52
C THR A 156 -4.35 -12.07 14.14
N ILE A 157 -5.20 -11.39 13.36
CA ILE A 157 -4.82 -10.84 12.06
C ILE A 157 -3.71 -9.80 12.21
N GLU A 158 -3.78 -8.92 13.21
CA GLU A 158 -2.73 -7.92 13.44
C GLU A 158 -1.38 -8.57 13.70
N ARG A 159 -1.34 -9.65 14.51
CA ARG A 159 -0.11 -10.41 14.77
C ARG A 159 0.43 -11.10 13.53
N GLN A 160 -0.45 -11.64 12.67
CA GLN A 160 -0.05 -12.22 11.38
C GLN A 160 0.58 -11.16 10.48
N VAL A 161 -0.08 -10.01 10.31
CA VAL A 161 0.44 -8.87 9.53
C VAL A 161 1.77 -8.38 10.11
N ALA A 162 1.88 -8.31 11.43
CA ALA A 162 3.11 -7.92 12.12
C ALA A 162 4.27 -8.88 11.84
N ALA A 163 4.01 -10.17 11.63
CA ALA A 163 5.02 -11.19 11.34
C ALA A 163 5.50 -11.20 9.87
N LEU A 164 4.70 -10.66 8.94
CA LEU A 164 5.06 -10.58 7.51
C LEU A 164 6.35 -9.79 7.28
N LYS A 165 7.06 -10.07 6.20
CA LYS A 165 8.33 -9.42 5.83
C LYS A 165 8.32 -9.01 4.37
N VAL A 166 9.13 -8.00 4.03
CA VAL A 166 9.45 -7.71 2.63
C VAL A 166 9.99 -8.98 2.00
N GLY A 167 9.41 -9.36 0.85
CA GLY A 167 9.71 -10.60 0.16
C GLY A 167 8.71 -11.73 0.35
N ASP A 168 7.87 -11.68 1.39
CA ASP A 168 6.84 -12.69 1.57
C ASP A 168 5.83 -12.57 0.43
N VAL A 169 5.42 -13.72 -0.10
CA VAL A 169 4.28 -13.81 -1.01
C VAL A 169 3.05 -14.18 -0.21
N ILE A 170 2.00 -13.41 -0.39
CA ILE A 170 0.82 -13.48 0.46
C ILE A 170 -0.46 -13.43 -0.37
N LEU A 171 -1.53 -13.94 0.24
CA LEU A 171 -2.91 -13.67 -0.13
C LEU A 171 -3.62 -13.03 1.06
N LEU A 172 -4.05 -11.78 0.88
CA LEU A 172 -4.88 -11.04 1.83
C LEU A 172 -6.33 -11.07 1.36
N LYS A 173 -7.28 -11.26 2.28
CA LYS A 173 -8.73 -11.15 1.99
C LYS A 173 -9.46 -10.33 3.04
N GLY A 174 -10.50 -9.63 2.59
CA GLY A 174 -11.40 -8.85 3.43
C GLY A 174 -12.14 -7.82 2.59
N TYR A 175 -12.09 -6.55 2.98
CA TYR A 175 -12.85 -5.47 2.36
C TYR A 175 -12.04 -4.20 2.16
N LEU A 176 -12.27 -3.52 1.03
CA LEU A 176 -11.97 -2.09 0.93
C LEU A 176 -13.03 -1.35 1.75
N VAL A 177 -12.60 -0.38 2.56
CA VAL A 177 -13.48 0.31 3.51
C VAL A 177 -13.29 1.82 3.49
N ASP A 178 -14.36 2.55 3.72
CA ASP A 178 -14.31 3.95 4.14
C ASP A 178 -14.38 4.05 5.67
N VAL A 179 -13.69 5.02 6.26
CA VAL A 179 -13.63 5.23 7.70
C VAL A 179 -14.05 6.65 8.06
N ASP A 180 -15.11 6.77 8.85
CA ASP A 180 -15.61 8.01 9.42
C ASP A 180 -15.37 8.03 10.95
N GLY A 181 -14.49 8.91 11.42
CA GLY A 181 -14.17 9.12 12.82
C GLY A 181 -14.84 10.37 13.40
N LYS A 182 -15.43 10.27 14.59
CA LYS A 182 -16.05 11.37 15.34
C LYS A 182 -15.67 11.31 16.82
N ALA A 183 -15.26 12.44 17.41
CA ALA A 183 -15.16 12.62 18.85
C ALA A 183 -16.30 13.47 19.42
N ASP A 184 -16.53 13.32 20.73
CA ASP A 184 -17.53 14.05 21.51
C ASP A 184 -17.36 15.58 21.43
N ASN A 185 -16.15 16.08 21.15
CA ASN A 185 -15.84 17.51 20.97
C ASN A 185 -15.97 18.00 19.52
N SER A 186 -16.72 17.29 18.67
CA SER A 186 -16.94 17.60 17.25
C SER A 186 -15.71 17.51 16.33
N ALA A 187 -14.61 16.90 16.77
CA ALA A 187 -13.52 16.58 15.84
C ALA A 187 -13.94 15.43 14.90
N TYR A 188 -13.87 15.68 13.60
CA TYR A 188 -14.14 14.69 12.55
C TYR A 188 -12.85 14.24 11.87
N ARG A 189 -12.78 12.97 11.49
CA ARG A 189 -11.67 12.38 10.74
C ARG A 189 -12.24 11.49 9.66
N TYR A 190 -11.67 11.54 8.47
CA TYR A 190 -12.13 10.72 7.35
C TYR A 190 -10.93 10.03 6.72
N TRP A 191 -11.12 8.78 6.30
CA TRP A 191 -10.16 8.04 5.49
C TRP A 191 -10.94 7.18 4.50
N HIS A 192 -10.92 7.59 3.24
CA HIS A 192 -11.65 6.91 2.18
C HIS A 192 -10.69 6.03 1.37
N THR A 193 -11.17 4.87 0.96
CA THR A 193 -10.40 3.94 0.12
C THR A 193 -10.51 4.32 -1.35
N SER A 194 -9.44 4.06 -2.11
CA SER A 194 -9.56 3.96 -3.56
C SER A 194 -10.34 2.70 -3.96
N LEU A 195 -11.17 2.83 -5.01
CA LEU A 195 -11.82 1.72 -5.74
C LEU A 195 -11.27 1.57 -7.17
N ARG A 196 -10.31 2.41 -7.57
CA ARG A 196 -9.77 2.45 -8.94
C ARG A 196 -8.32 1.99 -8.92
N ARG A 197 -7.83 1.50 -10.06
CA ARG A 197 -6.42 1.09 -10.24
C ARG A 197 -5.65 1.94 -11.22
N ASP A 198 -6.33 2.92 -11.82
CA ASP A 198 -5.80 3.94 -12.69
C ASP A 198 -5.74 5.32 -12.02
N ASP A 199 -6.15 5.42 -10.75
CA ASP A 199 -6.17 6.66 -9.98
C ASP A 199 -4.81 6.97 -9.34
N GLN A 200 -4.56 8.27 -9.12
CA GLN A 200 -3.23 8.79 -8.75
C GLN A 200 -3.40 9.92 -7.71
N GLY A 201 -2.46 10.02 -6.76
CA GLY A 201 -2.43 11.09 -5.73
C GLY A 201 -3.10 10.73 -4.40
N ASP A 202 -3.36 11.75 -3.56
CA ASP A 202 -4.07 11.60 -2.28
C ASP A 202 -5.44 10.94 -2.52
N GLY A 203 -5.69 9.79 -1.88
CA GLY A 203 -6.91 9.01 -2.04
C GLY A 203 -6.83 7.84 -3.03
N ALA A 204 -5.67 7.59 -3.66
CA ALA A 204 -5.44 6.43 -4.54
C ALA A 204 -5.02 5.13 -3.81
N CYS A 205 -4.92 5.17 -2.48
CA CYS A 205 -4.47 4.03 -1.67
C CYS A 205 -5.66 3.20 -1.16
N GLU A 206 -5.43 1.90 -0.97
CA GLU A 206 -6.44 1.00 -0.42
C GLU A 206 -6.46 1.10 1.10
N VAL A 207 -7.62 1.42 1.65
CA VAL A 207 -7.87 1.20 3.08
C VAL A 207 -8.47 -0.19 3.22
N PHE A 208 -7.63 -1.14 3.63
CA PHE A 208 -7.93 -2.56 3.55
C PHE A 208 -8.24 -3.11 4.95
N TYR A 209 -9.51 -3.41 5.20
CA TYR A 209 -9.92 -4.21 6.35
C TYR A 209 -9.64 -5.68 6.07
N VAL A 210 -8.63 -6.24 6.74
CA VAL A 210 -8.13 -7.61 6.50
C VAL A 210 -8.72 -8.58 7.50
N GLU A 211 -9.31 -9.65 6.97
CA GLU A 211 -9.90 -10.76 7.76
C GLU A 211 -9.12 -12.06 7.63
N SER A 212 -8.28 -12.19 6.60
CA SER A 212 -7.47 -13.38 6.36
C SER A 212 -6.10 -13.01 5.81
N VAL A 213 -5.08 -13.66 6.35
CA VAL A 213 -3.69 -13.59 5.88
C VAL A 213 -3.22 -15.00 5.61
N GLU A 214 -2.82 -15.27 4.37
CA GLU A 214 -2.23 -16.54 3.96
C GLU A 214 -0.84 -16.28 3.38
N MET A 215 0.19 -16.93 3.93
CA MET A 215 1.53 -16.94 3.32
C MET A 215 1.60 -18.07 2.30
N ILE A 216 1.91 -17.72 1.06
CA ILE A 216 2.08 -18.68 -0.02
C ILE A 216 3.53 -19.13 0.00
N LYS A 217 3.74 -20.41 0.33
CA LYS A 217 5.09 -21.00 0.33
C LYS A 217 5.49 -21.39 -1.10
N TYR A 218 6.71 -21.04 -1.47
CA TYR A 218 7.42 -21.53 -2.65
C TYR A 218 8.64 -22.34 -2.24
#